data_AF-A0AAW2WE30-F1
#
_entry.id   AF-A0AAW2WE30-F1
#
_cell.length_a   1.000
_cell.length_b   1.000
_cell.length_c   1.000
_cell.angle_alpha   90.00
_cell.angle_beta   90.00
_cell.angle_gamma   90.00
#
_symmetry.space_group_name_H-M   'P 1'
#
loop_
_entity.id
_entity.type
_entity.pdbx_description
1 polymer ?
#
loop_
_entity_poly.entity_id
_entity_poly.type
_entity_poly.pdbx_seq_one_letter_code
_entity_poly.pdbx_strand_id
1 'polypeptide(L)'
;MRIEKNVCDSVVGTLLNIDGKTKDHENSRLDLQDMGIRSGLHPVYLDSGKIYLPAACFSMSKKEKDLFLKVLRNVKVPDGYASNISRCVQVKPPKISGLKSHDSHILMQQILPIALRKVLPKHVRRALINLCTFFRELCSKVLNARELIRLEKEIGKTLCDLEKIFPPSFFDIMIHLPIHLAYEARIAGPVQYRWMYPIER
;
A
#
# COMPACT_ATOMS: atom_id res chain seq x y z
N MET A 1 16.22 -7.33 0.34
CA MET A 1 15.25 -6.74 -0.61
C MET A 1 14.23 -5.89 0.15
N ARG A 2 13.96 -4.65 -0.28
CA ARG A 2 13.04 -3.68 0.37
C ARG A 2 11.66 -3.57 -0.31
N ILE A 3 11.25 -4.58 -1.09
CA ILE A 3 10.00 -4.50 -1.89
C ILE A 3 8.80 -4.18 -1.02
N GLU A 4 8.52 -4.97 0.01
CA GLU A 4 7.31 -4.79 0.82
C GLU A 4 7.29 -3.43 1.52
N LYS A 5 8.45 -2.90 1.95
CA LYS A 5 8.55 -1.53 2.46
C LYS A 5 8.13 -0.52 1.39
N ASN A 6 8.69 -0.62 0.18
CA ASN A 6 8.39 0.32 -0.91
C ASN A 6 6.92 0.23 -1.36
N VAL A 7 6.35 -0.98 -1.38
CA VAL A 7 4.93 -1.21 -1.64
C VAL A 7 4.07 -0.57 -0.54
N CYS A 8 4.42 -0.79 0.72
CA CYS A 8 3.74 -0.20 1.87
C CYS A 8 3.78 1.35 1.82
N ASP A 9 4.95 1.93 1.55
CA ASP A 9 5.14 3.36 1.40
C ASP A 9 4.30 3.94 0.26
N SER A 10 4.25 3.26 -0.89
CA SER A 10 3.45 3.68 -2.05
C SER A 10 1.94 3.63 -1.78
N VAL A 11 1.47 2.55 -1.14
CA VAL A 11 0.08 2.41 -0.71
C VAL A 11 -0.28 3.53 0.27
N VAL A 12 0.44 3.65 1.37
CA VAL A 12 0.11 4.61 2.43
C VAL A 12 0.28 6.06 1.95
N GLY A 13 1.33 6.35 1.19
CA GLY A 13 1.58 7.67 0.59
C GLY A 13 0.44 8.12 -0.33
N THR A 14 -0.07 7.21 -1.16
CA THR A 14 -1.18 7.50 -2.08
C THR A 14 -2.51 7.65 -1.35
N LEU A 15 -2.84 6.74 -0.44
CA LEU A 15 -4.12 6.79 0.31
C LEU A 15 -4.26 8.07 1.15
N LEU A 16 -3.17 8.49 1.79
CA LEU A 16 -3.12 9.70 2.61
C LEU A 16 -2.85 10.98 1.81
N ASN A 17 -2.61 10.88 0.51
CA ASN A 17 -2.19 11.98 -0.36
C ASN A 17 -1.03 12.78 0.26
N ILE A 18 0.07 12.09 0.58
CA ILE A 18 1.25 12.71 1.19
C ILE A 18 2.11 13.32 0.09
N ASP A 19 2.43 14.60 0.23
CA ASP A 19 3.27 15.31 -0.71
C ASP A 19 4.64 14.63 -0.89
N GLY A 20 5.09 14.54 -2.14
CA GLY A 20 6.30 13.81 -2.55
C GLY A 20 6.25 12.28 -2.42
N LYS A 21 5.15 11.69 -1.91
CA LYS A 21 4.98 10.22 -1.79
C LYS A 21 3.75 9.67 -2.49
N THR A 22 2.74 10.51 -2.70
CA THR A 22 1.53 10.11 -3.43
C THR A 22 1.88 9.74 -4.86
N LYS A 23 1.30 8.64 -5.34
CA LYS A 23 1.35 8.28 -6.75
C LYS A 23 0.24 8.94 -7.56
N ASP A 24 -0.64 9.68 -6.90
CA ASP A 24 -1.74 10.41 -7.52
C ASP A 24 -1.42 11.91 -7.57
N HIS A 25 -0.65 12.31 -8.58
CA HIS A 25 -0.22 13.69 -8.82
C HIS A 25 -0.78 14.24 -10.14
N GLU A 26 -0.61 15.53 -10.41
CA GLU A 26 -1.16 16.19 -11.59
C GLU A 26 -0.78 15.48 -12.91
N ASN A 27 0.51 15.18 -13.13
CA ASN A 27 0.94 14.45 -14.33
C ASN A 27 0.24 13.09 -14.46
N SER A 28 0.02 12.36 -13.36
CA SER A 28 -0.68 11.07 -13.43
C SER A 28 -2.14 11.23 -13.83
N ARG A 29 -2.76 12.38 -13.57
CA ARG A 29 -4.13 12.70 -14.00
C ARG A 29 -4.17 13.17 -15.45
N LEU A 30 -3.14 13.88 -15.91
CA LEU A 30 -2.95 14.20 -17.34
C LEU A 30 -2.72 12.93 -18.16
N ASP A 31 -1.91 11.99 -17.68
CA ASP A 31 -1.71 10.69 -18.33
C ASP A 31 -3.04 9.94 -18.51
N LEU A 32 -3.93 9.96 -17.50
CA LEU A 32 -5.27 9.37 -17.63
C LEU A 32 -6.12 10.07 -18.71
N GLN A 33 -5.95 11.38 -18.87
CA GLN A 33 -6.63 12.18 -19.89
C GLN A 33 -6.12 11.84 -21.29
N ASP A 34 -4.81 11.81 -21.48
CA ASP A 34 -4.16 11.48 -22.75
C ASP A 34 -4.50 10.04 -23.19
N MET A 35 -4.60 9.12 -22.23
CA MET A 35 -5.04 7.74 -22.48
C MET A 35 -6.54 7.60 -22.74
N GLY A 36 -7.34 8.64 -22.53
CA GLY A 36 -8.80 8.61 -22.72
C GLY A 36 -9.56 7.71 -21.73
N ILE A 37 -8.99 7.46 -20.54
CA ILE A 37 -9.58 6.57 -19.53
C ILE A 37 -9.96 7.35 -18.26
N ARG A 38 -11.00 6.90 -17.55
CA ARG A 38 -11.42 7.45 -16.24
C ARG A 38 -11.63 8.97 -16.27
N SER A 39 -12.46 9.45 -17.20
CA SER A 39 -12.79 10.87 -17.37
C SER A 39 -13.19 11.60 -16.08
N GLY A 40 -13.82 10.91 -15.13
CA GLY A 40 -14.14 11.47 -13.81
C GLY A 40 -12.93 11.85 -12.93
N LEU A 41 -11.71 11.49 -13.33
CA LEU A 41 -10.46 11.83 -12.62
C LEU A 41 -9.61 12.86 -13.37
N HIS A 42 -10.00 13.29 -14.57
CA HIS A 42 -9.22 14.23 -15.38
C HIS A 42 -9.10 15.59 -14.68
N PRO A 43 -8.00 16.32 -14.87
CA PRO A 43 -7.85 17.67 -14.34
C PRO A 43 -8.94 18.61 -14.89
N VAL A 44 -9.49 19.46 -14.02
CA VAL A 44 -10.49 20.47 -14.39
C VAL A 44 -9.86 21.84 -14.26
N TYR A 45 -9.84 22.59 -15.35
CA TYR A 45 -9.37 23.97 -15.38
C TYR A 45 -10.52 24.89 -14.95
N LEU A 46 -10.31 25.59 -13.83
CA LEU A 46 -11.27 26.57 -13.32
C LEU A 46 -11.03 27.93 -13.98
N ASP A 47 -12.06 28.77 -14.06
CA ASP A 47 -11.96 30.14 -14.62
C ASP A 47 -10.88 31.00 -13.93
N SER A 48 -10.55 30.67 -12.69
CA SER A 48 -9.45 31.29 -11.93
C SER A 48 -8.03 30.95 -12.42
N GLY A 49 -7.88 30.12 -13.45
CA GLY A 49 -6.61 29.59 -13.94
C GLY A 49 -6.02 28.47 -13.06
N LYS A 50 -6.69 28.10 -11.96
CA LYS A 50 -6.28 26.99 -11.09
C LYS A 50 -6.76 25.65 -11.64
N ILE A 51 -5.93 24.64 -11.44
CA ILE A 51 -6.24 23.25 -11.76
C ILE A 51 -6.86 22.59 -10.54
N TYR A 52 -8.03 21.98 -10.72
CA TYR A 52 -8.70 21.17 -9.73
C TYR A 52 -8.58 19.69 -10.11
N LEU A 53 -8.09 18.87 -9.17
CA LEU A 53 -8.04 17.42 -9.33
C LEU A 53 -9.24 16.78 -8.62
N PRO A 54 -10.14 16.09 -9.34
CA PRO A 54 -11.26 15.38 -8.73
C PRO A 54 -10.79 14.33 -7.72
N ALA A 55 -11.53 14.17 -6.63
CA ALA A 55 -11.20 13.18 -5.61
C ALA A 55 -11.33 11.75 -6.15
N ALA A 56 -10.28 10.95 -6.01
CA ALA A 56 -10.33 9.55 -6.41
C ALA A 56 -10.96 8.67 -5.33
N CYS A 57 -11.50 7.52 -5.72
CA CYS A 57 -12.13 6.57 -4.78
C CYS A 57 -11.15 5.97 -3.76
N PHE A 58 -9.85 6.02 -4.03
CA PHE A 58 -8.79 5.57 -3.14
C PHE A 58 -8.23 6.69 -2.25
N SER A 59 -8.60 7.95 -2.47
CA SER A 59 -8.15 9.06 -1.63
C SER A 59 -9.02 9.15 -0.38
N MET A 60 -8.41 9.10 0.81
CA MET A 60 -9.15 9.25 2.06
C MET A 60 -9.63 10.69 2.28
N SER A 61 -10.88 10.86 2.69
CA SER A 61 -11.37 12.12 3.24
C SER A 61 -10.66 12.48 4.55
N LYS A 62 -10.77 13.75 4.99
CA LYS A 62 -10.17 14.19 6.26
C LYS A 62 -10.59 13.34 7.47
N LYS A 63 -11.87 12.96 7.54
CA LYS A 63 -12.41 12.10 8.61
C LYS A 63 -11.82 10.69 8.56
N GLU A 64 -11.66 10.14 7.36
CA GLU A 64 -11.06 8.82 7.17
C GLU A 64 -9.56 8.82 7.50
N LYS A 65 -8.81 9.86 7.11
CA LYS A 65 -7.40 10.03 7.50
C LYS A 65 -7.26 10.06 9.02
N ASP A 66 -8.10 10.84 9.70
CA ASP A 66 -8.10 10.91 11.18
C ASP A 66 -8.37 9.54 11.81
N LEU A 67 -9.36 8.79 11.30
CA LEU A 67 -9.69 7.46 11.81
C LEU A 67 -8.55 6.48 11.58
N PHE A 68 -8.00 6.46 10.36
CA PHE A 68 -6.89 5.61 9.96
C PHE A 68 -5.66 5.85 10.85
N LEU A 69 -5.24 7.10 11.00
CA LEU A 69 -4.07 7.46 11.80
C LEU A 69 -4.30 7.27 13.30
N LYS A 70 -5.54 7.43 13.81
CA LYS A 70 -5.87 7.08 15.20
C LYS A 70 -5.70 5.58 15.46
N VAL A 71 -6.08 4.73 14.51
CA VAL A 71 -5.82 3.28 14.63
C VAL A 71 -4.31 3.06 14.73
N LEU A 72 -3.53 3.58 13.77
CA LEU A 72 -2.07 3.39 13.77
C LEU A 72 -1.39 3.91 15.05
N ARG A 73 -1.83 5.07 15.55
CA ARG A 73 -1.27 5.69 16.76
C ARG A 73 -1.57 4.90 18.03
N ASN A 74 -2.72 4.24 18.09
CA ASN A 74 -3.20 3.53 19.28
C ASN A 74 -2.87 2.02 19.27
N VAL A 75 -2.28 1.50 18.19
CA VAL A 75 -1.82 0.11 18.15
C VAL A 75 -0.79 -0.11 19.25
N LYS A 76 -1.05 -1.12 20.08
CA LYS A 76 -0.11 -1.67 21.05
C LYS A 76 0.21 -3.10 20.63
N VAL A 77 1.50 -3.44 20.66
CA VAL A 77 1.99 -4.78 20.35
C VAL A 77 2.83 -5.30 21.52
N PRO A 78 3.04 -6.62 21.65
CA PRO A 78 3.94 -7.18 22.65
C PRO A 78 5.35 -6.60 22.55
N ASP A 79 6.07 -6.63 23.68
CA ASP A 79 7.47 -6.20 23.69
C ASP A 79 8.32 -7.04 22.71
N GLY A 80 9.25 -6.38 22.03
CA GLY A 80 10.05 -6.99 20.96
C GLY A 80 9.32 -7.31 19.64
N TYR A 81 8.01 -7.07 19.53
CA TYR A 81 7.24 -7.40 18.32
C TYR A 81 7.37 -6.37 17.20
N ALA A 82 7.32 -5.06 17.51
CA ALA A 82 7.53 -3.97 16.57
C ALA A 82 8.08 -2.74 17.31
N SER A 83 8.66 -1.79 16.59
CA SER A 83 8.99 -0.51 17.22
C SER A 83 7.72 0.28 17.54
N ASN A 84 7.85 1.36 18.30
CA ASN A 84 6.71 2.19 18.66
C ASN A 84 6.21 3.01 17.45
N ILE A 85 5.33 2.41 16.64
CA ILE A 85 4.72 2.98 15.43
C ILE A 85 4.05 4.34 15.72
N SER A 86 3.53 4.55 16.94
CA SER A 86 2.91 5.84 17.31
C SER A 86 3.86 7.03 17.17
N ARG A 87 5.18 6.82 17.31
CA ARG A 87 6.20 7.87 17.09
C ARG A 87 6.32 8.29 15.63
N CYS A 88 5.93 7.41 14.70
CA CYS A 88 5.96 7.66 13.27
C CYS A 88 4.67 8.32 12.75
N VAL A 89 3.66 8.49 13.61
CA VAL A 89 2.29 8.89 13.22
C VAL A 89 1.92 10.23 13.85
N GLN A 90 1.55 11.19 13.01
CA GLN A 90 0.95 12.46 13.42
C GLN A 90 -0.48 12.53 12.87
N VAL A 91 -1.46 12.77 13.75
CA VAL A 91 -2.88 12.86 13.33
C VAL A 91 -3.20 14.25 12.78
N LYS A 92 -2.55 15.30 13.32
CA LYS A 92 -2.80 16.69 12.95
C LYS A 92 -1.46 17.44 12.84
N PRO A 93 -1.02 17.84 11.63
CA PRO A 93 -1.56 17.44 10.34
C PRO A 93 -1.41 15.91 10.08
N PRO A 94 -2.27 15.29 9.26
CA PRO A 94 -2.17 13.87 8.91
C PRO A 94 -0.83 13.55 8.24
N LYS A 95 0.05 12.82 8.92
CA LYS A 95 1.37 12.45 8.40
C LYS A 95 1.85 11.13 9.00
N ILE A 96 2.54 10.35 8.18
CA ILE A 96 3.30 9.18 8.61
C ILE A 96 4.70 9.22 7.98
N SER A 97 5.72 9.09 8.83
CA SER A 97 7.12 9.19 8.42
C SER A 97 8.03 8.50 9.43
N GLY A 98 9.18 8.02 8.97
CA GLY A 98 10.19 7.40 9.83
C GLY A 98 9.98 5.91 10.11
N LEU A 99 9.05 5.24 9.40
CA LEU A 99 8.90 3.79 9.48
C LEU A 99 10.16 3.10 8.94
N LYS A 100 10.75 2.21 9.74
CA LYS A 100 11.79 1.30 9.26
C LYS A 100 11.17 0.17 8.45
N SER A 101 12.03 -0.64 7.80
CA SER A 101 11.59 -1.81 7.02
C SER A 101 10.75 -2.78 7.85
N HIS A 102 11.17 -3.05 9.09
CA HIS A 102 10.43 -3.93 9.99
C HIS A 102 9.05 -3.35 10.38
N ASP A 103 8.97 -2.06 10.67
CA ASP A 103 7.67 -1.43 11.00
C ASP A 103 6.72 -1.44 9.80
N SER A 104 7.27 -1.25 8.60
CA SER A 104 6.51 -1.30 7.34
C SER A 104 5.98 -2.70 7.07
N HIS A 105 6.77 -3.74 7.39
CA HIS A 105 6.35 -5.13 7.32
C HIS A 105 5.18 -5.42 8.29
N ILE A 106 5.30 -5.03 9.56
CA ILE A 106 4.21 -5.19 10.53
C ILE A 106 2.96 -4.39 10.12
N LEU A 107 3.17 -3.17 9.59
CA LEU A 107 2.10 -2.33 9.08
C LEU A 107 1.37 -3.03 7.93
N MET A 108 2.09 -3.49 6.91
CA MET A 108 1.52 -4.13 5.72
C MET A 108 0.75 -5.41 6.07
N GLN A 109 1.31 -6.28 6.90
CA GLN A 109 0.76 -7.63 7.11
C GLN A 109 -0.37 -7.68 8.15
N GLN A 110 -0.29 -6.84 9.18
CA GLN A 110 -1.15 -6.97 10.37
C GLN A 110 -2.06 -5.75 10.55
N ILE A 111 -1.48 -4.56 10.49
CA ILE A 111 -2.19 -3.34 10.92
C ILE A 111 -3.04 -2.76 9.79
N LEU A 112 -2.51 -2.70 8.57
CA LEU A 112 -3.17 -2.09 7.42
C LEU A 112 -4.52 -2.75 7.10
N PRO A 113 -4.65 -4.11 7.09
CA PRO A 113 -5.95 -4.75 6.90
C PRO A 113 -7.01 -4.36 7.94
N ILE A 114 -6.59 -4.02 9.17
CA ILE A 114 -7.47 -3.62 10.26
C ILE A 114 -7.81 -2.13 10.12
N ALA A 115 -6.80 -1.29 9.92
CA ALA A 115 -6.95 0.15 9.77
C ALA A 115 -7.82 0.53 8.55
N LEU A 116 -7.79 -0.29 7.50
CA LEU A 116 -8.60 -0.09 6.31
C LEU A 116 -10.08 -0.41 6.52
N ARG A 117 -10.51 -1.24 7.49
CA ARG A 117 -11.89 -1.78 7.56
C ARG A 117 -13.00 -0.72 7.54
N LYS A 118 -12.76 0.43 8.15
CA LYS A 118 -13.75 1.51 8.33
C LYS A 118 -13.49 2.74 7.45
N VAL A 119 -12.57 2.64 6.49
CA VAL A 119 -12.20 3.73 5.57
C VAL A 119 -12.25 3.22 4.13
N LEU A 120 -12.37 4.11 3.14
CA LEU A 120 -12.41 3.80 1.71
C LEU A 120 -13.63 2.96 1.27
N PRO A 121 -13.97 2.91 -0.02
CA PRO A 121 -14.97 2.00 -0.55
C PRO A 121 -14.60 0.51 -0.43
N LYS A 122 -15.61 -0.37 -0.36
CA LYS A 122 -15.43 -1.83 -0.19
C LYS A 122 -14.51 -2.46 -1.26
N HIS A 123 -14.62 -2.03 -2.52
CA HIS A 123 -13.81 -2.57 -3.61
C HIS A 123 -12.32 -2.21 -3.44
N VAL A 124 -12.02 -0.96 -3.05
CA VAL A 124 -10.64 -0.50 -2.76
C VAL A 124 -10.06 -1.26 -1.58
N ARG A 125 -10.81 -1.34 -0.46
CA ARG A 125 -10.37 -2.09 0.73
C ARG A 125 -10.05 -3.55 0.40
N ARG A 126 -10.89 -4.21 -0.39
CA ARG A 126 -10.72 -5.63 -0.71
C ARG A 126 -9.42 -5.87 -1.49
N ALA A 127 -9.14 -5.06 -2.51
CA ALA A 127 -7.89 -5.17 -3.27
C ALA A 127 -6.65 -4.97 -2.38
N LEU A 128 -6.67 -3.95 -1.50
CA LEU A 128 -5.59 -3.69 -0.56
C LEU A 128 -5.43 -4.79 0.49
N ILE A 129 -6.52 -5.32 1.04
CA ILE A 129 -6.49 -6.43 2.00
C ILE A 129 -5.93 -7.69 1.34
N ASN A 130 -6.28 -7.97 0.08
CA ASN A 130 -5.72 -9.10 -0.66
C ASN A 130 -4.19 -8.95 -0.83
N LEU A 131 -3.72 -7.74 -1.15
CA LEU A 131 -2.28 -7.45 -1.24
C LEU A 131 -1.57 -7.66 0.11
N CYS A 132 -2.16 -7.17 1.20
CA CYS A 132 -1.64 -7.39 2.55
C CYS A 132 -1.62 -8.89 2.91
N THR A 133 -2.67 -9.62 2.55
CA THR A 133 -2.79 -11.06 2.80
C THR A 133 -1.73 -11.85 2.04
N PHE A 134 -1.46 -11.47 0.79
CA PHE A 134 -0.38 -12.04 0.00
C PHE A 134 0.98 -11.92 0.72
N PHE A 135 1.36 -10.71 1.17
CA PHE A 135 2.62 -10.53 1.89
C PHE A 135 2.66 -11.31 3.21
N ARG A 136 1.55 -11.34 3.96
CA ARG A 136 1.45 -12.09 5.21
C ARG A 136 1.68 -13.59 4.99
N GLU A 137 1.09 -14.17 3.96
CA GLU A 137 1.25 -15.60 3.65
C GLU A 137 2.64 -15.91 3.08
N LEU A 138 3.15 -15.04 2.20
CA LEU A 138 4.50 -15.14 1.64
C LEU A 138 5.59 -15.11 2.74
N CYS A 139 5.38 -14.30 3.77
CA CYS A 139 6.30 -14.17 4.91
C CYS A 139 6.00 -15.13 6.06
N SER A 140 5.13 -16.13 5.87
CA SER A 140 4.87 -17.15 6.89
C SER A 140 6.15 -17.89 7.27
N LYS A 141 6.27 -18.23 8.56
CA LYS A 141 7.39 -19.03 9.10
C LYS A 141 7.51 -20.39 8.42
N VAL A 142 6.37 -20.98 8.03
CA VAL A 142 6.28 -22.25 7.33
C VAL A 142 5.59 -22.02 6.01
N LEU A 143 6.27 -22.39 4.91
CA LEU A 143 5.74 -22.29 3.56
C LEU A 143 5.32 -23.67 3.06
N ASN A 144 4.15 -23.71 2.41
CA ASN A 144 3.65 -24.89 1.72
C ASN A 144 3.69 -24.63 0.22
N ALA A 145 4.29 -25.54 -0.55
CA ALA A 145 4.43 -25.39 -2.01
C ALA A 145 3.07 -25.24 -2.74
N ARG A 146 2.01 -25.91 -2.26
CA ARG A 146 0.66 -25.78 -2.84
C ARG A 146 0.08 -24.37 -2.61
N GLU A 147 0.28 -23.82 -1.41
CA GLU A 147 -0.15 -22.46 -1.09
C GLU A 147 0.66 -21.44 -1.90
N LEU A 148 1.96 -21.65 -2.13
CA LEU A 148 2.76 -20.78 -2.99
C LEU A 148 2.24 -20.77 -4.44
N ILE A 149 1.84 -21.92 -4.99
CA ILE A 149 1.20 -21.98 -6.33
C ILE A 149 -0.13 -21.22 -6.35
N ARG A 150 -0.89 -21.27 -5.25
CA ARG A 150 -2.11 -20.45 -5.11
C ARG A 150 -1.76 -18.96 -5.10
N LEU A 151 -0.78 -18.56 -4.29
CA LEU A 151 -0.33 -17.17 -4.17
C LEU A 151 0.18 -16.61 -5.50
N GLU A 152 0.91 -17.39 -6.31
CA GLU A 152 1.33 -17.01 -7.67
C GLU A 152 0.13 -16.61 -8.54
N LYS A 153 -1.00 -17.31 -8.44
CA LYS A 153 -2.24 -16.98 -9.19
C LYS A 153 -3.01 -15.81 -8.57
N GLU A 154 -3.07 -15.75 -7.25
CA GLU A 154 -3.83 -14.73 -6.52
C GLU A 154 -3.19 -13.33 -6.60
N ILE A 155 -1.86 -13.25 -6.63
CA ILE A 155 -1.18 -11.96 -6.76
C ILE A 155 -1.45 -11.32 -8.13
N GLY A 156 -1.47 -12.11 -9.21
CA GLY A 156 -1.84 -11.60 -10.54
C GLY A 156 -3.23 -10.97 -10.54
N LYS A 157 -4.22 -11.66 -9.95
CA LYS A 157 -5.59 -11.12 -9.80
C LYS A 157 -5.61 -9.84 -8.94
N THR A 158 -4.85 -9.84 -7.84
CA THR A 158 -4.76 -8.71 -6.92
C THR A 158 -4.17 -7.48 -7.61
N LEU A 159 -3.09 -7.64 -8.38
CA LEU A 159 -2.50 -6.56 -9.16
C LEU A 159 -3.47 -6.02 -10.20
N CYS A 160 -4.16 -6.88 -10.95
CA CYS A 160 -5.20 -6.44 -11.90
C CYS A 160 -6.35 -5.68 -11.23
N ASP A 161 -6.77 -6.08 -10.03
CA ASP A 161 -7.80 -5.36 -9.28
C ASP A 161 -7.29 -3.99 -8.81
N LEU A 162 -6.03 -3.90 -8.38
CA LEU A 162 -5.39 -2.63 -8.05
C LEU A 162 -5.24 -1.74 -9.29
N GLU A 163 -4.88 -2.30 -10.44
CA GLU A 163 -4.71 -1.57 -11.71
C GLU A 163 -6.00 -0.88 -12.15
N LYS A 164 -7.16 -1.48 -11.87
CA LYS A 164 -8.48 -0.87 -12.11
C LYS A 164 -8.77 0.32 -11.20
N ILE A 165 -8.12 0.40 -10.04
CA ILE A 165 -8.38 1.39 -8.99
C ILE A 165 -7.39 2.56 -9.07
N PHE A 166 -6.10 2.27 -9.11
CA PHE A 166 -5.02 3.25 -9.00
C PHE A 166 -4.55 3.74 -10.38
N PRO A 167 -3.98 4.95 -10.48
CA PRO A 167 -3.41 5.45 -11.74
C PRO A 167 -2.17 4.65 -12.16
N PRO A 168 -1.78 4.67 -13.44
CA PRO A 168 -0.58 3.97 -13.94
C PRO A 168 0.70 4.32 -13.18
N SER A 169 0.86 5.56 -12.74
CA SER A 169 1.96 6.03 -11.89
C SER A 169 2.13 5.29 -10.57
N PHE A 170 1.07 4.63 -10.07
CA PHE A 170 1.15 3.76 -8.90
C PHE A 170 1.98 2.51 -9.18
N PHE A 171 1.93 1.98 -10.41
CA PHE A 171 2.54 0.73 -10.82
C PHE A 171 3.99 0.90 -11.25
N ASP A 172 4.82 1.38 -10.31
CA ASP A 172 6.27 1.34 -10.51
C ASP A 172 6.81 -0.09 -10.42
N ILE A 173 8.11 -0.25 -10.69
CA ILE A 173 8.77 -1.56 -10.65
C ILE A 173 8.56 -2.28 -9.31
N MET A 174 8.46 -1.56 -8.18
CA MET A 174 8.30 -2.15 -6.86
C MET A 174 6.90 -2.72 -6.66
N ILE A 175 5.86 -2.13 -7.27
CA ILE A 175 4.50 -2.66 -7.25
C ILE A 175 4.33 -3.89 -8.15
N HIS A 176 5.13 -4.03 -9.21
CA HIS A 176 5.08 -5.19 -10.11
C HIS A 176 5.85 -6.41 -9.59
N LEU A 177 6.98 -6.21 -8.89
CA LEU A 177 7.81 -7.29 -8.35
C LEU A 177 7.07 -8.37 -7.53
N PRO A 178 6.01 -8.06 -6.74
CA PRO A 178 5.20 -9.06 -6.04
C PRO A 178 4.75 -10.25 -6.88
N ILE A 179 4.53 -10.09 -8.19
CA ILE A 179 4.12 -11.18 -9.08
C ILE A 179 5.14 -12.33 -9.11
N HIS A 180 6.42 -12.04 -8.88
CA HIS A 180 7.51 -13.03 -8.92
C HIS A 180 7.79 -13.67 -7.55
N LEU A 181 7.37 -13.04 -6.46
CA LEU A 181 7.83 -13.40 -5.12
C LEU A 181 7.39 -14.79 -4.66
N ALA A 182 6.17 -15.21 -5.01
CA ALA A 182 5.68 -16.53 -4.64
C ALA A 182 6.46 -17.65 -5.36
N TYR A 183 6.79 -17.44 -6.63
CA TYR A 183 7.65 -18.33 -7.41
C TYR A 183 9.07 -18.40 -6.84
N GLU A 184 9.66 -17.24 -6.53
CA GLU A 184 10.96 -17.19 -5.89
C GLU A 184 10.96 -17.92 -4.53
N ALA A 185 9.91 -17.77 -3.72
CA ALA A 185 9.76 -18.47 -2.45
C ALA A 185 9.61 -19.99 -2.63
N ARG A 186 9.05 -20.43 -3.75
CA ARG A 186 8.91 -21.86 -4.07
C ARG A 186 10.25 -22.50 -4.43
N ILE A 187 11.14 -21.76 -5.10
CA ILE A 187 12.46 -22.26 -5.48
C ILE A 187 13.47 -22.12 -4.35
N ALA A 188 13.57 -20.92 -3.78
CA ALA A 188 14.64 -20.55 -2.86
C ALA A 188 14.23 -20.59 -1.38
N GLY A 189 13.01 -21.06 -1.09
CA GLY A 189 12.49 -21.18 0.27
C GLY A 189 12.11 -19.84 0.92
N PRO A 190 11.91 -19.85 2.25
CA PRO A 190 11.35 -18.73 3.01
C PRO A 190 12.04 -17.38 2.78
N VAL A 191 11.24 -16.34 2.59
CA VAL A 191 11.73 -14.97 2.30
C VAL A 191 12.50 -14.35 3.47
N GLN A 192 12.25 -14.80 4.70
CA GLN A 192 12.88 -14.27 5.94
C GLN A 192 14.41 -14.32 5.93
N TYR A 193 15.01 -15.30 5.23
CA TYR A 193 16.46 -15.46 5.13
C TYR A 193 17.07 -14.72 3.94
N ARG A 194 16.23 -14.20 3.03
CA ARG A 194 16.65 -13.57 1.77
C ARG A 194 16.37 -12.07 1.76
N TRP A 195 15.50 -11.59 2.63
CA TRP A 195 15.20 -10.18 2.78
C TRP A 195 16.02 -9.57 3.91
N MET A 196 16.27 -8.26 3.86
CA MET A 196 17.21 -7.59 4.76
C MET A 196 16.62 -7.32 6.15
N TYR A 197 15.45 -7.87 6.48
CA TYR A 197 14.75 -7.57 7.74
C TYR A 197 15.56 -7.84 9.01
N PRO A 198 16.32 -8.94 9.13
CA PRO A 198 17.11 -9.18 10.33
C PRO A 198 18.23 -8.16 10.53
N ILE A 199 18.71 -7.53 9.45
CA ILE A 199 19.84 -6.59 9.45
C ILE A 199 19.34 -5.15 9.71
N GLU A 200 18.11 -4.82 9.29
CA GLU A 200 17.56 -3.46 9.33
C GLU A 200 16.66 -3.16 10.55
N ARG A 201 16.69 -4.00 11.60
CA ARG A 201 15.96 -3.76 12.86
C ARG A 201 16.60 -2.60 13.67
#